data_AF-A0A929WEV5-F1
#
_entry.id   AF-A0A929WEV5-F1
#
_cell.length_a   1.000
_cell.length_b   1.000
_cell.length_c   1.000
_cell.angle_alpha   90.00
_cell.angle_beta   90.00
_cell.angle_gamma   90.00
#
_symmetry.space_group_name_H-M   'P 1'
#
loop_
_entity.id
_entity.type
_entity.pdbx_description
1 polymer ?
#
loop_
_entity_poly.entity_id
_entity_poly.type
_entity_poly.pdbx_seq_one_letter_code
_entity_poly.pdbx_strand_id
1 'polypeptide(L)'
;GIQVLANEVDSLLVINNEKLLLSHPELTLLTAFSKSDLAQAEPVASLSSLNNHENFIIPVDFRILCDFLSHGGVSFHSVGYARGPGRVTRAIEDALRSPLVADYDINQAKSVLVHIQCGSQGDDGDDENMLTLDEYTELDRFFDSFFNSSFNEINYFRGLAIDDTLGEYVCISLFAGGFALEDISGMRTHLDAAADARERQRAREEELRERRRAEFYGLNESSPLPRRQHAVYIFQPDDLDNPEVIRMVEASPTGRRTTELHAQIVRQSLTPPPTSTSDSEQTQHHV
;
A
#
# COMPACT_ATOMS: atom_id res chain seq x y z
N GLY A 1 3.07 -5.02 1.17
CA GLY A 1 2.85 -3.92 2.13
C GLY A 1 2.80 -2.61 1.39
N ILE A 2 3.98 -2.10 1.01
CA ILE A 2 4.16 -0.80 0.32
C ILE A 2 3.23 -0.64 -0.89
N GLN A 3 3.09 -1.65 -1.75
CA GLN A 3 2.21 -1.57 -2.92
C GLN A 3 0.71 -1.41 -2.58
N VAL A 4 0.27 -1.94 -1.43
CA VAL A 4 -1.13 -1.75 -0.99
C VAL A 4 -1.31 -0.33 -0.47
N LEU A 5 -0.35 0.17 0.32
CA LEU A 5 -0.34 1.55 0.80
C LEU A 5 -0.33 2.55 -0.35
N ALA A 6 0.52 2.34 -1.36
CA ALA A 6 0.62 3.21 -2.53
C ALA A 6 -0.69 3.36 -3.32
N ASN A 7 -1.63 2.39 -3.20
CA ASN A 7 -2.94 2.47 -3.84
C ASN A 7 -3.99 3.23 -3.01
N GLU A 8 -3.72 3.45 -1.72
CA GLU A 8 -4.68 4.03 -0.76
C GLU A 8 -4.28 5.46 -0.32
N VAL A 9 -3.12 5.96 -0.75
CA VAL A 9 -2.58 7.27 -0.38
C VAL A 9 -2.29 8.12 -1.62
N ASP A 10 -2.44 9.44 -1.51
CA ASP A 10 -2.13 10.38 -2.60
C ASP A 10 -0.63 10.48 -2.88
N SER A 11 0.18 10.48 -1.81
CA SER A 11 1.63 10.43 -1.90
C SER A 11 2.22 9.53 -0.81
N LEU A 12 3.27 8.79 -1.18
CA LEU A 12 4.02 7.90 -0.33
C LEU A 12 5.47 8.39 -0.25
N LEU A 13 5.82 9.00 0.88
CA LEU A 13 7.21 9.33 1.18
C LEU A 13 7.96 8.07 1.59
N VAL A 14 9.01 7.73 0.84
CA VAL A 14 9.80 6.52 1.09
C VAL A 14 11.16 6.90 1.66
N ILE A 15 11.45 6.42 2.87
CA ILE A 15 12.74 6.62 3.54
C ILE A 15 13.48 5.29 3.59
N ASN A 16 14.66 5.24 2.97
CA ASN A 16 15.49 4.04 2.94
C ASN A 16 16.44 4.01 4.16
N ASN A 17 16.07 3.23 5.17
CA ASN A 17 16.87 3.04 6.39
C ASN A 17 18.22 2.37 6.14
N GLU A 18 18.35 1.52 5.12
CA GLU A 18 19.63 0.88 4.78
C GLU A 18 20.66 1.92 4.33
N LYS A 19 20.21 2.93 3.57
CA LYS A 19 21.07 4.06 3.18
C LYS A 19 21.47 4.96 4.35
N LEU A 20 20.58 5.14 5.33
CA LEU A 20 20.91 5.83 6.57
C LEU A 20 21.99 5.08 7.36
N LEU A 21 21.95 3.75 7.37
CA LEU A 21 22.97 2.91 8.00
C LEU A 21 24.30 2.95 7.24
N LEU A 22 24.28 2.91 5.90
CA LEU A 22 25.49 2.97 5.07
C LEU A 22 26.25 4.28 5.19
N SER A 23 25.55 5.39 5.43
CA SER A 23 26.17 6.71 5.61
C SER A 23 26.81 6.89 6.99
N HIS A 24 26.47 6.05 7.98
CA HIS A 24 26.94 6.18 9.36
C HIS A 24 27.28 4.81 9.99
N PRO A 25 28.26 4.08 9.44
CA PRO A 25 28.62 2.73 9.90
C PRO A 25 29.17 2.67 11.34
N GLU A 26 29.59 3.80 11.89
CA GLU A 26 30.11 3.94 13.25
C GLU A 26 29.04 4.04 14.33
N LEU A 27 27.78 4.26 13.96
CA LEU A 27 26.69 4.43 14.92
C LEU A 27 26.30 3.11 15.60
N THR A 28 25.97 3.20 16.89
CA THR A 28 25.33 2.10 17.61
C THR A 28 23.90 1.87 17.09
N LEU A 29 23.38 0.66 17.28
CA LEU A 29 22.03 0.30 16.84
C LEU A 29 20.95 1.24 17.41
N LEU A 30 21.04 1.63 18.69
CA LEU A 30 20.08 2.55 19.31
C LEU A 30 20.16 3.95 18.69
N THR A 31 21.38 4.47 18.48
CA THR A 31 21.57 5.78 17.84
C THR A 31 21.14 5.78 16.38
N ALA A 32 21.29 4.64 15.67
CA ALA A 32 20.83 4.50 14.30
C ALA A 32 19.28 4.51 14.21
N PHE A 33 18.58 3.89 15.16
CA PHE A 33 17.12 4.01 15.26
C PHE A 33 16.69 5.46 15.53
N SER A 34 17.31 6.13 16.50
CA SER A 34 17.02 7.55 16.75
C SER A 34 17.28 8.42 15.52
N LYS A 35 18.32 8.11 14.72
CA LYS A 35 18.59 8.82 13.46
C LYS A 35 17.53 8.55 12.39
N SER A 36 17.02 7.32 12.30
CA SER A 36 15.89 6.99 11.41
C SER A 36 14.60 7.70 11.82
N ASP A 37 14.32 7.78 13.12
CA ASP A 37 13.15 8.52 13.63
C ASP A 37 13.26 10.02 13.29
N LEU A 38 14.46 10.59 13.43
CA LEU A 38 14.74 11.97 13.00
C LEU A 38 14.54 12.13 11.48
N ALA A 39 15.04 11.21 10.66
CA ALA A 39 14.86 11.24 9.22
C ALA A 39 13.39 11.14 8.78
N GLN A 40 12.53 10.55 9.61
CA GLN A 40 11.06 10.51 9.40
C GLN A 40 10.37 11.77 9.88
N ALA A 41 10.80 12.34 11.01
CA ALA A 41 10.20 13.53 11.60
C ALA A 41 10.51 14.80 10.79
N GLU A 42 11.72 14.92 10.26
CA GLU A 42 12.21 16.10 9.54
C GLU A 42 11.36 16.48 8.31
N PRO A 43 11.03 15.58 7.36
CA PRO A 43 10.15 15.92 6.24
C PRO A 43 8.77 16.40 6.69
N VAL A 44 8.19 15.78 7.72
CA VAL A 44 6.88 16.17 8.25
C VAL A 44 6.93 17.55 8.90
N ALA A 45 8.00 17.83 9.67
CA ALA A 45 8.22 19.14 10.27
C ALA A 45 8.42 20.23 9.21
N SER A 46 9.22 19.96 8.18
CA SER A 46 9.47 20.89 7.07
C SER A 46 8.19 21.20 6.29
N LEU A 47 7.40 20.19 5.92
CA LEU A 47 6.08 20.40 5.28
C LEU A 47 5.10 21.16 6.19
N SER A 48 5.10 20.87 7.49
CA SER A 48 4.23 21.58 8.43
C SER A 48 4.62 23.06 8.57
N SER A 49 5.91 23.38 8.48
CA SER A 49 6.40 24.74 8.63
C SER A 49 6.05 25.65 7.44
N LEU A 50 5.86 25.07 6.24
CA LEU A 50 5.50 25.81 5.02
C LEU A 50 4.17 26.59 5.12
N ASN A 51 3.24 26.12 5.97
CA ASN A 51 1.93 26.74 6.15
C ASN A 51 1.82 27.58 7.44
N ASN A 52 2.89 27.68 8.24
CA ASN A 52 2.85 28.42 9.50
C ASN A 52 2.93 29.93 9.25
N HIS A 53 1.85 30.65 9.59
CA HIS A 53 1.67 32.08 9.32
C HIS A 53 2.65 33.03 10.02
N GLU A 54 3.39 32.57 11.02
CA GLU A 54 4.17 33.45 11.89
C GLU A 54 5.57 33.74 11.32
N ASN A 55 6.11 32.88 10.44
CA ASN A 55 7.52 32.91 10.06
C ASN A 55 7.80 32.78 8.55
N PHE A 56 6.81 32.84 7.65
CA PHE A 56 7.10 32.78 6.20
C PHE A 56 7.38 34.16 5.59
N ILE A 57 8.32 34.19 4.64
CA ILE A 57 8.53 35.33 3.74
C ILE A 57 7.77 35.10 2.43
N ILE A 58 7.85 33.88 1.90
CA ILE A 58 7.12 33.44 0.71
C ILE A 58 6.26 32.24 1.12
N PRO A 59 4.96 32.44 1.37
CA PRO A 59 4.08 31.34 1.74
C PRO A 59 3.86 30.39 0.58
N VAL A 60 3.80 29.10 0.90
CA VAL A 60 3.22 28.10 0.01
C VAL A 60 1.77 27.91 0.44
N ASP A 61 0.82 28.20 -0.44
CA ASP A 61 -0.60 28.03 -0.11
C ASP A 61 -0.95 26.54 0.05
N PHE A 62 -1.98 26.24 0.85
CA PHE A 62 -2.38 24.86 1.10
C PHE A 62 -2.85 24.14 -0.18
N ARG A 63 -3.33 24.88 -1.18
CA ARG A 63 -3.75 24.30 -2.47
C ARG A 63 -2.54 23.81 -3.25
N ILE A 64 -1.43 24.54 -3.26
CA ILE A 64 -0.16 24.13 -3.85
C ILE A 64 0.35 22.86 -3.17
N LEU A 65 0.24 22.77 -1.84
CA LEU A 65 0.58 21.54 -1.13
C LEU A 65 -0.33 20.38 -1.55
N CYS A 66 -1.64 20.60 -1.65
CA CYS A 66 -2.58 19.61 -2.18
C CYS A 66 -2.22 19.18 -3.60
N ASP A 67 -1.89 20.11 -4.49
CA ASP A 67 -1.52 19.81 -5.88
C ASP A 67 -0.21 19.01 -5.94
N PHE A 68 0.78 19.39 -5.12
CA PHE A 68 2.03 18.65 -4.96
C PHE A 68 1.78 17.20 -4.51
N LEU A 69 0.92 17.02 -3.50
CA LEU A 69 0.60 15.70 -2.93
C LEU A 69 -0.30 14.86 -3.87
N SER A 70 -1.26 15.48 -4.56
CA SER A 70 -2.19 14.82 -5.49
C SER A 70 -1.46 14.23 -6.70
N HIS A 71 -0.30 14.78 -7.04
CA HIS A 71 0.59 14.25 -8.07
C HIS A 71 1.81 13.54 -7.49
N GLY A 72 1.79 13.29 -6.18
CA GLY A 72 2.95 12.94 -5.40
C GLY A 72 3.39 11.50 -5.54
N GLY A 73 2.51 10.55 -5.86
CA GLY A 73 2.86 9.14 -6.12
C GLY A 73 3.87 8.62 -5.10
N VAL A 74 4.98 8.03 -5.55
CA VAL A 74 6.15 7.88 -4.68
C VAL A 74 6.93 9.20 -4.63
N SER A 75 7.30 9.63 -3.43
CA SER A 75 8.08 10.85 -3.20
C SER A 75 9.32 10.61 -2.33
N PHE A 76 10.29 11.49 -2.49
CA PHE A 76 11.55 11.51 -1.77
C PHE A 76 11.81 12.88 -1.16
N HIS A 77 12.52 12.87 -0.04
CA HIS A 77 12.91 14.06 0.70
C HIS A 77 14.43 14.09 0.87
N SER A 78 15.01 15.27 0.69
CA SER A 78 16.40 15.54 1.02
C SER A 78 16.53 16.91 1.63
N VAL A 79 17.55 17.08 2.47
CA VAL A 79 17.88 18.34 3.09
C VAL A 79 19.36 18.60 2.88
N GLY A 80 19.69 19.86 2.59
CA GLY A 80 21.06 20.34 2.51
C GLY A 80 21.27 21.56 3.39
N TYR A 81 22.43 21.63 4.03
CA TYR A 81 22.80 22.73 4.93
C TYR A 81 24.09 23.38 4.49
N ALA A 82 24.14 24.70 4.47
CA ALA A 82 25.38 25.42 4.21
C ALA A 82 25.42 26.78 4.89
N ARG A 83 26.64 27.31 5.06
CA ARG A 83 26.92 28.63 5.66
C ARG A 83 28.04 29.35 4.92
N GLY A 84 28.11 30.67 5.07
CA GLY A 84 29.13 31.53 4.44
C GLY A 84 28.86 31.84 2.96
N PRO A 85 29.87 32.31 2.20
CA PRO A 85 29.67 32.84 0.85
C PRO A 85 29.20 31.75 -0.15
N GLY A 86 28.13 32.00 -0.90
CA GLY A 86 27.54 30.99 -1.77
C GLY A 86 26.96 29.81 -1.00
N ARG A 87 26.40 30.06 0.20
CA ARG A 87 25.72 29.03 1.01
C ARG A 87 24.53 28.43 0.27
N VAL A 88 23.75 29.22 -0.47
CA VAL A 88 22.59 28.72 -1.21
C VAL A 88 22.97 27.61 -2.19
N THR A 89 23.88 27.89 -3.13
CA THR A 89 24.30 26.90 -4.14
C THR A 89 24.92 25.66 -3.51
N ARG A 90 25.70 25.84 -2.43
CA ARG A 90 26.28 24.72 -1.70
C ARG A 90 25.22 23.88 -0.98
N ALA A 91 24.20 24.49 -0.39
CA ALA A 91 23.08 23.78 0.24
C ALA A 91 22.26 23.01 -0.81
N ILE A 92 22.04 23.58 -2.00
CA ILE A 92 21.37 22.87 -3.10
C ILE A 92 22.21 21.66 -3.54
N GLU A 93 23.51 21.85 -3.79
CA GLU A 93 24.40 20.75 -4.16
C GLU A 93 24.44 19.64 -3.11
N ASP A 94 24.44 20.01 -1.83
CA ASP A 94 24.40 19.08 -0.71
C ASP A 94 23.09 18.28 -0.69
N ALA A 95 21.95 18.96 -0.84
CA ALA A 95 20.64 18.32 -0.94
C ALA A 95 20.55 17.35 -2.13
N LEU A 96 21.08 17.73 -3.30
CA LEU A 96 21.08 16.90 -4.51
C LEU A 96 22.03 15.69 -4.42
N ARG A 97 23.15 15.82 -3.69
CA ARG A 97 24.12 14.73 -3.49
C ARG A 97 23.79 13.81 -2.32
N SER A 98 22.70 14.07 -1.61
CA SER A 98 22.28 13.25 -0.47
C SER A 98 22.12 11.78 -0.85
N PRO A 99 22.64 10.83 -0.03
CA PRO A 99 22.48 9.40 -0.27
C PRO A 99 21.02 8.97 -0.46
N LEU A 100 20.08 9.66 0.18
CA LEU A 100 18.65 9.37 0.10
C LEU A 100 18.05 9.65 -1.28
N VAL A 101 18.63 10.59 -2.04
CA VAL A 101 18.15 11.01 -3.37
C VAL A 101 19.07 10.53 -4.50
N ALA A 102 20.32 10.17 -4.23
CA ALA A 102 21.32 9.84 -5.25
C ALA A 102 20.97 8.68 -6.22
N ASP A 103 20.05 7.78 -5.86
CA ASP A 103 19.62 6.70 -6.76
C ASP A 103 18.46 7.12 -7.68
N TYR A 104 17.85 8.27 -7.41
CA TYR A 104 16.65 8.74 -8.07
C TYR A 104 16.99 9.89 -9.01
N ASP A 105 16.55 9.76 -10.26
CA ASP A 105 16.69 10.83 -11.23
C ASP A 105 15.58 11.86 -10.99
N ILE A 106 15.93 12.99 -10.37
CA ILE A 106 14.98 14.08 -10.07
C ILE A 106 14.28 14.58 -11.33
N ASN A 107 14.88 14.42 -12.52
CA ASN A 107 14.28 14.83 -13.79
C ASN A 107 13.04 13.98 -14.16
N GLN A 108 12.84 12.83 -13.51
CA GLN A 108 11.65 11.99 -13.68
C GLN A 108 10.49 12.38 -12.76
N ALA A 109 10.73 13.28 -11.80
CA ALA A 109 9.69 13.79 -10.92
C ALA A 109 8.63 14.55 -11.73
N LYS A 110 7.37 14.49 -11.29
CA LYS A 110 6.27 15.28 -11.86
C LYS A 110 6.10 16.62 -11.16
N SER A 111 6.44 16.64 -9.87
CA SER A 111 6.34 17.80 -9.02
C SER A 111 7.55 17.87 -8.10
N VAL A 112 8.06 19.08 -7.89
CA VAL A 112 9.15 19.36 -6.98
C VAL A 112 8.78 20.55 -6.12
N LEU A 113 8.94 20.41 -4.82
CA LEU A 113 8.75 21.46 -3.83
C LEU A 113 10.08 21.73 -3.13
N VAL A 114 10.53 22.97 -3.21
CA VAL A 114 11.73 23.45 -2.53
C VAL A 114 11.32 24.36 -1.39
N HIS A 115 11.71 24.00 -0.18
CA HIS A 115 11.50 24.81 1.01
C HIS A 115 12.84 25.33 1.51
N ILE A 116 12.95 26.66 1.59
CA ILE A 116 14.17 27.37 1.98
C ILE A 116 13.93 27.94 3.37
N GLN A 117 14.87 27.68 4.27
CA GLN A 117 14.85 28.21 5.63
C GLN A 117 16.17 28.95 5.90
N CYS A 118 16.08 30.14 6.49
CA CYS A 118 17.22 30.93 6.94
C CYS A 118 16.95 31.56 8.31
N GLY A 119 17.99 31.86 9.08
CA GLY A 119 17.85 32.61 10.32
C GLY A 119 17.54 34.09 10.07
N SER A 120 16.78 34.73 10.97
CA SER A 120 16.54 36.18 10.87
C SER A 120 17.68 37.02 11.41
N GLN A 121 18.24 36.64 12.55
CA GLN A 121 19.14 37.50 13.33
C GLN A 121 20.58 36.97 13.30
N GLY A 122 21.54 37.87 13.06
CA GLY A 122 22.95 37.68 13.43
C GLY A 122 23.16 37.77 14.94
N ASP A 123 24.30 37.29 15.43
CA ASP A 123 24.68 37.39 16.86
C ASP A 123 24.65 38.84 17.39
N ASP A 124 24.76 39.83 16.48
CA ASP A 124 24.76 41.27 16.77
C ASP A 124 23.37 41.95 16.63
N GLY A 125 22.31 41.19 16.33
CA GLY A 125 20.91 41.69 16.28
C GLY A 125 20.49 42.36 14.96
N ASP A 126 21.37 42.40 13.97
CA ASP A 126 21.09 42.85 12.60
C ASP A 126 20.56 41.69 11.73
N ASP A 127 19.83 42.00 10.65
CA ASP A 127 19.29 41.05 9.66
C ASP A 127 20.40 40.41 8.77
N GLU A 128 21.58 40.15 9.34
CA GLU A 128 22.77 39.69 8.61
C GLU A 128 22.61 38.25 8.10
N ASN A 129 21.84 37.43 8.81
CA ASN A 129 21.64 36.03 8.46
C ASN A 129 20.52 35.81 7.43
N MET A 130 19.72 36.84 7.15
CA MET A 130 18.65 36.79 6.17
C MET A 130 19.16 36.47 4.77
N LEU A 131 18.26 35.91 3.96
CA LEU A 131 18.56 35.60 2.56
C LEU A 131 18.67 36.90 1.77
N THR A 132 19.82 37.13 1.14
CA THR A 132 20.02 38.32 0.31
C THR A 132 19.33 38.17 -1.05
N LEU A 133 19.03 39.29 -1.71
CA LEU A 133 18.39 39.26 -3.03
C LEU A 133 19.25 38.58 -4.11
N ASP A 134 20.58 38.75 -4.00
CA ASP A 134 21.53 38.10 -4.91
C ASP A 134 21.51 36.58 -4.72
N GLU A 135 21.52 36.11 -3.47
CA GLU A 135 21.37 34.69 -3.12
C GLU A 135 20.03 34.10 -3.60
N TYR A 136 18.93 34.84 -3.42
CA TYR A 136 17.61 34.43 -3.90
C TYR A 136 17.57 34.33 -5.44
N THR A 137 18.19 35.29 -6.14
CA THR A 137 18.28 35.27 -7.61
C THR A 137 19.15 34.13 -8.12
N GLU A 138 20.22 33.80 -7.40
CA GLU A 138 21.07 32.63 -7.69
C GLU A 138 20.27 31.33 -7.59
N LEU A 139 19.45 31.19 -6.55
CA LEU A 139 18.55 30.04 -6.37
C LEU A 139 17.56 29.90 -7.53
N ASP A 140 16.86 30.98 -7.88
CA ASP A 140 15.85 30.97 -8.95
C ASP A 140 16.51 30.58 -10.29
N ARG A 141 17.69 31.13 -10.61
CA ARG A 141 18.43 30.76 -11.82
C ARG A 141 18.87 29.30 -11.83
N PHE A 142 19.30 28.78 -10.68
CA PHE A 142 19.73 27.39 -10.58
C PHE A 142 18.57 26.44 -10.90
N PHE A 143 17.43 26.61 -10.23
CA PHE A 143 16.28 25.72 -10.42
C PHE A 143 15.61 25.91 -11.78
N ASP A 144 15.55 27.15 -12.29
CA ASP A 144 15.09 27.38 -13.66
C ASP A 144 16.00 26.65 -14.66
N SER A 145 17.33 26.75 -14.53
CA SER A 145 18.24 26.04 -15.43
C SER A 145 18.13 24.52 -15.26
N PHE A 146 18.00 24.03 -14.04
CA PHE A 146 17.98 22.60 -13.72
C PHE A 146 16.70 21.96 -14.27
N PHE A 147 15.53 22.53 -13.97
CA PHE A 147 14.24 21.98 -14.40
C PHE A 147 13.91 22.29 -15.87
N ASN A 148 14.27 23.45 -16.42
CA ASN A 148 14.05 23.70 -17.87
C ASN A 148 14.97 22.86 -18.76
N SER A 149 16.08 22.35 -18.23
CA SER A 149 16.92 21.40 -18.96
C SER A 149 16.36 19.97 -18.99
N SER A 150 15.35 19.69 -18.15
CA SER A 150 14.67 18.41 -18.13
C SER A 150 13.74 18.24 -19.32
N PHE A 151 13.66 17.02 -19.86
CA PHE A 151 12.77 16.69 -20.98
C PHE A 151 11.29 16.68 -20.58
N ASN A 152 11.00 16.56 -19.28
CA ASN A 152 9.65 16.57 -18.72
C ASN A 152 9.24 17.95 -18.22
N GLU A 153 7.95 18.26 -18.34
CA GLU A 153 7.34 19.43 -17.70
C GLU A 153 7.17 19.13 -16.21
N ILE A 154 8.09 19.65 -15.38
CA ILE A 154 8.09 19.46 -13.93
C ILE A 154 7.40 20.65 -13.26
N ASN A 155 6.39 20.39 -12.43
CA ASN A 155 5.75 21.43 -11.62
C ASN A 155 6.66 21.81 -10.46
N TYR A 156 7.22 23.02 -10.51
CA TYR A 156 8.13 23.53 -9.49
C TYR A 156 7.43 24.51 -8.53
N PHE A 157 7.49 24.22 -7.24
CA PHE A 157 6.98 25.04 -6.15
C PHE A 157 8.10 25.46 -5.21
N ARG A 158 8.01 26.66 -4.66
CA ARG A 158 9.00 27.18 -3.71
C ARG A 158 8.35 27.87 -2.52
N GLY A 159 8.92 27.66 -1.35
CA GLY A 159 8.57 28.35 -0.10
C GLY A 159 9.83 28.92 0.56
N LEU A 160 9.67 30.06 1.23
CA LEU A 160 10.74 30.68 2.02
C LEU A 160 10.21 30.98 3.41
N ALA A 161 10.87 30.44 4.42
CA ALA A 161 10.56 30.63 5.82
C ALA A 161 11.79 31.05 6.62
N ILE A 162 11.52 31.65 7.77
CA ILE A 162 12.51 32.09 8.73
C ILE A 162 12.53 31.08 9.87
N ASP A 163 13.72 30.57 10.15
CA ASP A 163 13.97 29.69 11.28
C ASP A 163 15.20 30.18 12.04
N ASP A 164 14.94 30.89 13.14
CA ASP A 164 15.98 31.47 13.99
C ASP A 164 16.88 30.43 14.65
N THR A 165 16.49 29.16 14.67
CA THR A 165 17.33 28.08 15.20
C THR A 165 18.51 27.75 14.28
N LEU A 166 18.47 28.19 13.01
CA LEU A 166 19.52 27.93 12.02
C LEU A 166 20.73 28.87 12.14
N GLY A 167 20.57 30.05 12.75
CA GLY A 167 21.63 31.06 12.80
C GLY A 167 22.15 31.42 11.40
N GLU A 168 23.47 31.27 11.17
CA GLU A 168 24.12 31.58 9.88
C GLU A 168 23.82 30.57 8.75
N TYR A 169 23.21 29.43 9.08
CA TYR A 169 22.96 28.37 8.13
C TYR A 169 21.71 28.66 7.28
N VAL A 170 21.81 28.29 6.01
CA VAL A 170 20.65 28.13 5.13
C VAL A 170 20.38 26.64 5.00
N CYS A 171 19.14 26.26 5.29
CA CYS A 171 18.62 24.91 5.13
C CYS A 171 17.71 24.89 3.89
N ILE A 172 17.98 23.97 2.98
CA ILE A 172 17.14 23.75 1.80
C ILE A 172 16.59 22.33 1.88
N SER A 173 15.27 22.22 2.07
CA SER A 173 14.54 20.95 1.98
C SER A 173 13.97 20.79 0.57
N LEU A 174 14.30 19.69 -0.08
CA LEU A 174 13.83 19.30 -1.40
C LEU A 174 12.86 18.13 -1.28
N PHE A 175 11.66 18.30 -1.80
CA PHE A 175 10.67 17.25 -1.95
C PHE A 175 10.43 17.00 -3.44
N ALA A 176 10.72 15.78 -3.91
CA ALA A 176 10.47 15.37 -5.28
C ALA A 176 9.40 14.28 -5.28
N GLY A 177 8.32 14.48 -6.03
CA GLY A 177 7.18 13.59 -6.09
C GLY A 177 6.80 13.19 -7.52
N GLY A 178 5.99 12.15 -7.63
CA GLY A 178 5.43 11.67 -8.89
C GLY A 178 6.22 10.51 -9.51
N PHE A 179 7.11 9.88 -8.75
CA PHE A 179 7.82 8.68 -9.17
C PHE A 179 6.90 7.46 -9.20
N ALA A 180 7.22 6.50 -10.07
CA ALA A 180 6.55 5.22 -10.09
C ALA A 180 7.07 4.33 -8.96
N LEU A 181 6.25 3.36 -8.54
CA LEU A 181 6.66 2.37 -7.54
C LEU A 181 7.86 1.53 -8.01
N GLU A 182 8.02 1.38 -9.31
CA GLU A 182 9.12 0.67 -9.98
C GLU A 182 10.46 1.40 -9.85
N ASP A 183 10.43 2.72 -9.64
CA ASP A 183 11.63 3.56 -9.54
C ASP A 183 12.29 3.42 -8.17
N ILE A 184 11.56 2.91 -7.16
CA ILE A 184 12.12 2.63 -5.83
C ILE A 184 13.22 1.57 -5.93
N SER A 185 14.41 1.90 -5.42
CA SER A 185 15.56 1.00 -5.38
C SER A 185 15.20 -0.33 -4.70
N GLY A 186 15.49 -1.45 -5.37
CA GLY A 186 15.16 -2.81 -4.92
C GLY A 186 13.71 -3.26 -5.14
N MET A 187 12.75 -2.33 -5.34
CA MET A 187 11.34 -2.68 -5.52
C MET A 187 11.08 -3.41 -6.83
N ARG A 188 11.73 -2.98 -7.92
CA ARG A 188 11.62 -3.61 -9.23
C ARG A 188 11.97 -5.10 -9.18
N THR A 189 13.05 -5.47 -8.49
CA THR A 189 13.45 -6.88 -8.30
C THR A 189 12.41 -7.68 -7.51
N HIS A 190 11.81 -7.06 -6.49
CA HIS A 190 10.74 -7.70 -5.71
C HIS A 190 9.44 -7.85 -6.51
N LEU A 191 9.08 -6.86 -7.33
CA LEU A 191 7.92 -6.90 -8.21
C LEU A 191 8.07 -7.98 -9.29
N ASP A 192 9.24 -8.06 -9.93
CA ASP A 192 9.56 -9.08 -10.93
C ASP A 192 9.50 -10.49 -10.32
N ALA A 193 10.14 -10.71 -9.16
CA ALA A 193 10.11 -11.99 -8.46
C ALA A 193 8.69 -12.40 -8.04
N ALA A 194 7.86 -11.45 -7.62
CA ALA A 194 6.47 -11.70 -7.27
C ALA A 194 5.60 -12.01 -8.50
N ALA A 195 5.83 -11.34 -9.63
CA ALA A 195 5.17 -11.62 -10.91
C ALA A 195 5.50 -13.04 -11.39
N ASP A 196 6.78 -13.38 -11.41
CA ASP A 196 7.30 -14.72 -11.71
C ASP A 196 6.66 -15.81 -10.84
N ALA A 197 6.58 -15.58 -9.52
CA ALA A 197 5.98 -16.52 -8.59
C ALA A 197 4.48 -16.74 -8.88
N ARG A 198 3.75 -15.67 -9.20
CA ARG A 198 2.33 -15.74 -9.58
C ARG A 198 2.14 -16.49 -10.90
N GLU A 199 3.00 -16.26 -11.89
CA GLU A 199 2.94 -16.97 -13.16
C GLU A 199 3.21 -18.46 -12.98
N ARG A 200 4.25 -18.82 -12.21
CA ARG A 200 4.54 -20.23 -11.87
C ARG A 200 3.39 -20.89 -11.11
N GLN A 201 2.70 -20.17 -10.23
CA GLN A 201 1.55 -20.69 -9.51
C GLN A 201 0.35 -20.91 -10.45
N ARG A 202 0.07 -19.96 -11.34
CA ARG A 202 -0.99 -20.11 -12.38
C ARG A 202 -0.72 -21.29 -13.29
N ALA A 203 0.51 -21.43 -13.79
CA ALA A 203 0.92 -22.56 -14.62
C ALA A 203 0.74 -23.90 -13.89
N ARG A 204 1.18 -23.99 -12.62
CA ARG A 204 0.96 -25.20 -11.79
C ARG A 204 -0.53 -25.50 -11.58
N GLU A 205 -1.35 -24.49 -11.33
CA GLU A 205 -2.79 -24.67 -11.18
C GLU A 205 -3.46 -25.12 -12.48
N GLU A 206 -3.03 -24.58 -13.62
CA GLU A 206 -3.49 -25.00 -14.95
C GLU A 206 -3.06 -26.44 -15.26
N GLU A 207 -1.81 -26.82 -15.01
CA GLU A 207 -1.35 -28.21 -15.12
C GLU A 207 -2.17 -29.14 -14.22
N LEU A 208 -2.46 -28.76 -12.97
CA LEU A 208 -3.31 -29.52 -12.06
C LEU A 208 -4.77 -29.61 -12.54
N ARG A 209 -5.29 -28.56 -13.17
CA ARG A 209 -6.62 -28.56 -13.80
C ARG A 209 -6.63 -29.47 -15.03
N GLU A 210 -5.60 -29.43 -15.85
CA GLU A 210 -5.43 -30.30 -17.01
C GLU A 210 -5.28 -31.76 -16.62
N ARG A 211 -4.44 -32.08 -15.62
CA ARG A 211 -4.30 -33.44 -15.11
C ARG A 211 -5.62 -33.97 -14.57
N ARG A 212 -6.38 -33.17 -13.82
CA ARG A 212 -7.74 -33.56 -13.36
C ARG A 212 -8.71 -33.75 -14.51
N ARG A 213 -8.67 -32.88 -15.54
CA ARG A 213 -9.48 -33.05 -16.75
C ARG A 213 -9.13 -34.34 -17.50
N ALA A 214 -7.85 -34.65 -17.63
CA ALA A 214 -7.37 -35.88 -18.27
C ALA A 214 -7.69 -37.13 -17.44
N GLU A 215 -7.58 -37.09 -16.11
CA GLU A 215 -7.99 -38.21 -15.24
C GLU A 215 -9.50 -38.47 -15.30
N PHE A 216 -10.33 -37.42 -15.40
CA PHE A 216 -11.79 -37.54 -15.31
C PHE A 216 -12.48 -37.72 -16.67
N TYR A 217 -11.93 -37.14 -17.74
CA TYR A 217 -12.48 -37.15 -19.09
C TYR A 217 -11.50 -37.69 -20.15
N GLY A 218 -10.32 -38.16 -19.75
CA GLY A 218 -9.32 -38.71 -20.66
C GLY A 218 -9.89 -39.91 -21.40
N LEU A 219 -9.88 -39.80 -22.72
CA LEU A 219 -10.30 -40.81 -23.68
C LEU A 219 -9.43 -42.06 -23.57
N ASN A 220 -9.84 -43.00 -22.72
CA ASN A 220 -9.67 -44.41 -23.01
C ASN A 220 -11.03 -44.92 -23.51
N GLU A 221 -11.14 -45.16 -24.83
CA GLU A 221 -12.36 -45.68 -25.49
C GLU A 221 -12.82 -47.06 -24.96
N SER A 222 -12.09 -47.68 -24.01
CA SER A 222 -12.35 -49.05 -23.56
C SER A 222 -12.71 -49.21 -22.08
N SER A 223 -12.91 -48.14 -21.30
CA SER A 223 -13.52 -48.26 -19.96
C SER A 223 -14.08 -46.92 -19.48
N PRO A 224 -15.40 -46.68 -19.60
CA PRO A 224 -16.00 -45.57 -18.86
C PRO A 224 -15.78 -45.86 -17.38
N LEU A 225 -15.03 -44.98 -16.69
CA LEU A 225 -14.92 -45.01 -15.23
C LEU A 225 -16.32 -45.15 -14.62
N PRO A 226 -16.49 -45.92 -13.54
CA PRO A 226 -17.80 -46.12 -12.93
C PRO A 226 -18.36 -44.76 -12.53
N ARG A 227 -19.40 -44.31 -13.25
CA ARG A 227 -20.20 -43.16 -12.81
C ARG A 227 -20.61 -43.47 -11.37
N ARG A 228 -20.28 -42.58 -10.42
CA ARG A 228 -20.81 -42.70 -9.06
C ARG A 228 -22.33 -42.73 -9.19
N GLN A 229 -22.92 -43.90 -9.02
CA GLN A 229 -24.36 -44.05 -9.01
C GLN A 229 -24.83 -43.44 -7.70
N HIS A 230 -25.42 -42.25 -7.80
CA HIS A 230 -26.06 -41.65 -6.65
C HIS A 230 -27.27 -42.49 -6.26
N ALA A 231 -27.36 -42.84 -4.97
CA ALA A 231 -28.50 -43.57 -4.44
C ALA A 231 -29.69 -42.60 -4.28
N VAL A 232 -30.37 -42.33 -5.40
CA VAL A 232 -31.54 -41.44 -5.47
C VAL A 232 -32.70 -42.11 -4.77
N TYR A 233 -33.33 -41.38 -3.84
CA TYR A 233 -34.60 -41.79 -3.24
C TYR A 233 -35.70 -40.98 -3.91
N ILE A 234 -36.70 -41.67 -4.47
CA ILE A 234 -37.86 -41.05 -5.13
C ILE A 234 -39.04 -41.25 -4.18
N PHE A 235 -39.56 -40.15 -3.63
CA PHE A 235 -40.72 -40.18 -2.75
C PHE A 235 -41.95 -40.75 -3.48
N GLN A 236 -42.60 -41.71 -2.85
CA GLN A 236 -43.95 -42.14 -3.19
C GLN A 236 -44.98 -41.26 -2.45
N PRO A 237 -46.25 -41.23 -2.90
CA PRO A 237 -47.29 -40.44 -2.22
C PRO A 237 -47.42 -40.75 -0.72
N ASP A 238 -47.30 -42.02 -0.34
CA ASP A 238 -47.41 -42.48 1.05
C ASP A 238 -46.19 -42.09 1.91
N ASP A 239 -45.05 -41.77 1.29
CA ASP A 239 -43.82 -41.38 2.00
C ASP A 239 -43.89 -39.94 2.53
N LEU A 240 -44.75 -39.11 1.93
CA LEU A 240 -44.92 -37.70 2.30
C LEU A 240 -45.55 -37.54 3.68
N ASP A 241 -46.24 -38.58 4.17
CA ASP A 241 -46.87 -38.60 5.49
C ASP A 241 -45.98 -39.28 6.55
N ASN A 242 -44.77 -39.74 6.19
CA ASN A 242 -43.82 -40.36 7.10
C ASN A 242 -42.69 -39.38 7.51
N PRO A 243 -42.75 -38.79 8.71
CA PRO A 243 -41.78 -37.77 9.13
C PRO A 243 -40.35 -38.31 9.27
N GLU A 244 -40.17 -39.61 9.54
CA GLU A 244 -38.83 -40.20 9.67
C GLU A 244 -38.15 -40.40 8.31
N VAL A 245 -38.90 -40.76 7.27
CA VAL A 245 -38.37 -40.87 5.89
C VAL A 245 -37.90 -39.51 5.39
N ILE A 246 -38.71 -38.46 5.58
CA ILE A 246 -38.36 -37.09 5.22
C ILE A 246 -37.08 -36.64 5.93
N ARG A 247 -37.02 -36.83 7.26
CA ARG A 247 -35.86 -36.46 8.08
C ARG A 247 -34.58 -37.17 7.64
N MET A 248 -34.64 -38.46 7.32
CA MET A 248 -33.46 -39.21 6.88
C MET A 248 -32.99 -38.80 5.47
N VAL A 249 -33.92 -38.47 4.58
CA VAL A 249 -33.60 -37.97 3.23
C VAL A 249 -32.95 -36.59 3.31
N GLU A 250 -33.43 -35.70 4.17
CA GLU A 250 -32.85 -34.36 4.40
C GLU A 250 -31.47 -34.42 5.07
N ALA A 251 -31.30 -35.27 6.09
CA ALA A 251 -30.03 -35.44 6.79
C ALA A 251 -28.92 -36.00 5.88
N SER A 252 -29.28 -36.66 4.77
CA SER A 252 -28.34 -37.28 3.84
C SER A 252 -28.57 -36.85 2.39
N PRO A 253 -27.92 -35.75 1.93
CA PRO A 253 -28.01 -35.32 0.54
C PRO A 253 -27.56 -36.44 -0.43
N THR A 254 -28.23 -36.56 -1.57
CA THR A 254 -28.02 -37.59 -2.61
C THR A 254 -26.55 -37.73 -3.06
N GLY A 255 -25.76 -36.64 -3.00
CA GLY A 255 -24.34 -36.64 -3.32
C GLY A 255 -23.43 -37.34 -2.30
N ARG A 256 -23.89 -37.54 -1.06
CA ARG A 256 -23.14 -38.13 0.06
C ARG A 256 -23.80 -39.38 0.67
N ARG A 257 -24.96 -39.78 0.16
CA ARG A 257 -25.71 -40.95 0.66
C ARG A 257 -25.03 -42.26 0.28
N THR A 258 -24.73 -43.10 1.27
CA THR A 258 -24.22 -44.46 1.08
C THR A 258 -25.35 -45.42 0.71
N THR A 259 -25.01 -46.53 0.04
CA THR A 259 -25.99 -47.56 -0.37
C THR A 259 -26.73 -48.17 0.82
N GLU A 260 -26.06 -48.33 1.96
CA GLU A 260 -26.65 -48.85 3.20
C GLU A 260 -27.70 -47.89 3.78
N LEU A 261 -27.39 -46.60 3.79
CA LEU A 261 -28.30 -45.57 4.31
C LEU A 261 -29.51 -45.40 3.39
N HIS A 262 -29.33 -45.54 2.07
CA HIS A 262 -30.45 -45.57 1.12
C HIS A 262 -31.37 -46.78 1.35
N ALA A 263 -30.80 -47.98 1.57
CA ALA A 263 -31.59 -49.17 1.87
C ALA A 263 -32.36 -49.03 3.20
N GLN A 264 -31.81 -48.31 4.18
CA GLN A 264 -32.50 -47.99 5.43
C GLN A 264 -33.69 -47.06 5.22
N ILE A 265 -33.55 -46.03 4.37
CA ILE A 265 -34.65 -45.14 3.99
C ILE A 265 -35.78 -45.93 3.30
N VAL A 266 -35.44 -46.81 2.36
CA VAL A 266 -36.40 -47.68 1.66
C VAL A 266 -37.11 -48.66 2.61
N ARG A 267 -36.42 -49.15 3.66
CA ARG A 267 -37.07 -50.00 4.67
C ARG A 267 -38.05 -49.24 5.54
N GLN A 268 -37.74 -47.99 5.89
CA GLN A 268 -38.64 -47.18 6.71
C GLN A 268 -39.87 -46.68 5.95
N SER A 269 -39.81 -46.50 4.63
CA SER A 269 -41.03 -46.23 3.85
C SER A 269 -41.96 -47.43 3.77
N LEU A 270 -41.42 -48.65 3.81
CA LEU A 270 -42.21 -49.89 3.83
C LEU A 270 -42.80 -50.23 5.21
N THR A 271 -42.32 -49.60 6.29
CA THR A 271 -42.94 -49.74 7.60
C THR A 271 -44.13 -48.79 7.71
N PRO A 272 -45.33 -49.27 8.07
CA PRO A 272 -46.48 -48.40 8.24
C PRO A 272 -46.14 -47.33 9.29
N PRO A 273 -46.51 -46.07 9.06
CA PRO A 273 -46.24 -45.00 10.01
C PRO A 273 -46.82 -45.41 11.37
N PRO A 274 -46.16 -45.07 12.49
CA PRO A 274 -46.77 -45.23 13.80
C PRO A 274 -48.12 -44.53 13.72
N THR A 275 -49.19 -45.29 13.95
CA THR A 275 -50.55 -44.78 13.96
C THR A 275 -50.53 -43.60 14.91
N SER A 276 -50.75 -42.38 14.39
CA SER A 276 -51.10 -41.26 15.24
C SER A 276 -52.35 -41.71 15.98
N THR A 277 -52.16 -42.05 17.26
CA THR A 277 -53.25 -42.29 18.20
C THR A 277 -54.21 -41.12 18.05
N SER A 278 -55.43 -41.46 17.62
CA SER A 278 -56.59 -40.62 17.77
C SER A 278 -56.61 -40.11 19.21
N ASP A 279 -56.42 -38.80 19.36
CA ASP A 279 -56.88 -38.08 20.55
C ASP A 279 -58.39 -38.30 20.63
N SER A 280 -58.80 -39.13 21.58
CA SER A 280 -60.19 -39.28 21.97
C SER A 280 -60.22 -39.47 23.48
N GLU A 281 -60.81 -38.48 24.14
CA GLU A 281 -61.51 -38.57 25.42
C GLU A 281 -60.63 -38.45 26.69
N GLN A 282 -60.93 -37.60 27.69
CA GLN A 282 -62.21 -37.02 28.10
C GLN A 282 -62.05 -35.93 29.21
N THR A 283 -62.90 -34.89 29.13
CA THR A 283 -63.68 -34.19 30.18
C THR A 283 -63.02 -33.54 31.41
N GLN A 284 -63.33 -32.25 31.69
CA GLN A 284 -64.25 -31.86 32.78
C GLN A 284 -64.52 -30.34 32.88
N HIS A 285 -65.80 -30.03 33.09
CA HIS A 285 -66.35 -28.78 33.61
C HIS A 285 -65.59 -28.23 34.82
N HIS A 286 -65.45 -26.90 34.93
CA HIS A 286 -66.16 -26.14 35.96
C HIS A 286 -66.14 -24.62 35.68
N VAL A 287 -67.29 -24.02 35.99
CA VAL A 287 -67.64 -22.61 36.29
C VAL A 287 -66.54 -21.56 36.16
#